data_AF-A0A3D5VGW6-F1
#
_entry.id   AF-A0A3D5VGW6-F1
#
_cell.length_a   1.000
_cell.length_b   1.000
_cell.length_c   1.000
_cell.angle_alpha   90.00
_cell.angle_beta   90.00
_cell.angle_gamma   90.00
#
_symmetry.space_group_name_H-M   'P 1'
#
loop_
_entity.id
_entity.type
_entity.pdbx_description
1 polymer ?
#
loop_
_entity_poly.entity_id
_entity_poly.type
_entity_poly.pdbx_seq_one_letter_code
_entity_poly.pdbx_strand_id
1 'polypeptide(L)'
;MQKAGSIVFDYGNNIRQNALKQGVKDAFAFPGFVPAYIRPQFCEGRGPFRWAALSGDPADIAATDDLVLELFPDDVNLRRWITMAREQVAFQGLPCRICWLGYGERAKFGLAINELVKSGKVKAPIVIGRDHLDCGSVASPNRETEAMLDGSDAIADWPILNALINSVNGASWVSVHHGGGVGIGYSIHAGMVVVADGTDDADWRLERVLTSDPGMGIIRHADAGYEQAIAAARRHGVKIPMLKEE
;
A
#
# COMPACT_ATOMS: atom_id res chain seq x y z
N MET A 1 -2.99 0.17 -31.93
CA MET A 1 -4.01 0.45 -30.89
C MET A 1 -3.97 1.90 -30.43
N GLN A 2 -2.94 2.37 -29.71
CA GLN A 2 -2.89 3.76 -29.21
C GLN A 2 -3.02 4.82 -30.32
N LYS A 3 -2.25 4.71 -31.41
CA LYS A 3 -2.37 5.61 -32.58
C LYS A 3 -3.74 5.57 -33.27
N ALA A 4 -4.53 4.52 -33.01
CA ALA A 4 -5.90 4.35 -33.51
C ALA A 4 -6.96 4.77 -32.46
N GLY A 5 -6.57 5.42 -31.36
CA GLY A 5 -7.47 6.01 -30.36
C GLY A 5 -7.74 5.17 -29.12
N SER A 6 -7.18 3.95 -29.00
CA SER A 6 -7.34 3.15 -27.78
C SER A 6 -6.52 3.72 -26.61
N ILE A 7 -7.06 3.68 -25.39
CA ILE A 7 -6.30 3.93 -24.17
C ILE A 7 -5.34 2.76 -23.95
N VAL A 8 -4.04 3.04 -23.86
CA VAL A 8 -2.98 2.04 -23.67
C VAL A 8 -2.10 2.48 -22.51
N PHE A 9 -1.74 1.54 -21.64
CA PHE A 9 -0.83 1.75 -20.52
C PHE A 9 -0.06 0.45 -20.22
N ASP A 10 1.12 0.59 -19.62
CA ASP A 10 1.92 -0.53 -19.11
C ASP A 10 1.44 -0.89 -17.70
N TYR A 11 1.24 -2.19 -17.47
CA TYR A 11 0.75 -2.72 -16.19
C TYR A 11 1.85 -3.36 -15.35
N GLY A 12 3.02 -2.75 -15.34
CA GLY A 12 4.07 -2.98 -14.35
C GLY A 12 4.90 -4.24 -14.57
N ASN A 13 5.03 -4.70 -15.81
CA ASN A 13 5.82 -5.89 -16.19
C ASN A 13 7.10 -5.55 -16.95
N ASN A 14 7.42 -4.26 -17.10
CA ASN A 14 8.62 -3.76 -17.78
C ASN A 14 8.70 -4.11 -19.28
N ILE A 15 7.57 -4.39 -19.94
CA ILE A 15 7.54 -4.75 -21.37
C ILE A 15 8.06 -3.61 -22.25
N ARG A 16 7.76 -2.35 -21.91
CA ARG A 16 8.27 -1.17 -22.63
C ARG A 16 9.79 -1.10 -22.65
N GLN A 17 10.43 -1.36 -21.51
CA GLN A 17 11.88 -1.37 -21.40
C GLN A 17 12.52 -2.48 -22.23
N ASN A 18 11.91 -3.67 -22.25
CA ASN A 18 12.39 -4.78 -23.06
C ASN A 18 12.23 -4.48 -24.55
N ALA A 19 11.11 -3.89 -24.97
CA ALA A 19 10.92 -3.44 -26.35
C ALA A 19 11.95 -2.37 -26.75
N LEU A 20 12.22 -1.40 -25.87
CA LEU A 20 13.25 -0.38 -26.11
C LEU A 20 14.63 -1.01 -26.33
N LYS A 21 15.02 -1.98 -25.50
CA LYS A 21 16.28 -2.73 -25.66
C LYS A 21 16.38 -3.47 -27.00
N GLN A 22 15.25 -3.90 -27.55
CA GLN A 22 15.17 -4.55 -28.86
C GLN A 22 15.02 -3.56 -30.02
N GLY A 23 15.16 -2.25 -29.78
CA GLY A 23 15.19 -1.21 -30.82
C GLY A 23 13.86 -0.51 -31.10
N VAL A 24 12.80 -0.78 -30.34
CA VAL A 24 11.53 -0.05 -30.45
C VAL A 24 11.69 1.33 -29.81
N LYS A 25 12.01 2.33 -30.64
CA LYS A 25 12.39 3.68 -30.18
C LYS A 25 11.28 4.43 -29.43
N ASP A 26 10.02 4.19 -29.79
CA ASP A 26 8.83 4.80 -29.17
C ASP A 26 8.16 3.89 -28.14
N ALA A 27 8.89 2.93 -27.55
CA ALA A 27 8.32 1.97 -26.60
C ALA A 27 7.69 2.61 -25.35
N PHE A 28 8.13 3.81 -24.95
CA PHE A 28 7.57 4.57 -23.82
C PHE A 28 6.53 5.63 -24.24
N ALA A 29 5.99 5.55 -25.47
CA ALA A 29 4.94 6.47 -25.94
C ALA A 29 3.59 6.30 -25.21
N PHE A 30 3.45 5.26 -24.37
CA PHE A 30 2.33 5.07 -23.46
C PHE A 30 2.84 4.94 -22.01
N PRO A 31 2.09 5.49 -21.03
CA PRO A 31 2.55 5.60 -19.64
C PRO A 31 2.40 4.27 -18.89
N GLY A 32 3.06 4.16 -17.73
CA GLY A 32 2.72 3.17 -16.73
C GLY A 32 1.40 3.50 -16.04
N PHE A 33 0.73 2.49 -15.50
CA PHE A 33 -0.55 2.67 -14.82
C PHE A 33 -0.46 3.53 -13.55
N VAL A 34 0.70 3.58 -12.90
CA VAL A 34 0.86 4.36 -11.66
C VAL A 34 0.82 5.86 -11.90
N PRO A 35 1.69 6.45 -12.75
CA PRO A 35 1.57 7.87 -13.08
C PRO A 35 0.23 8.21 -13.74
N ALA A 36 -0.38 7.27 -14.48
CA ALA A 36 -1.64 7.52 -15.18
C ALA A 36 -2.88 7.50 -14.26
N TYR A 37 -2.93 6.63 -13.25
CA TYR A 37 -4.18 6.37 -12.50
C TYR A 37 -4.01 6.22 -10.99
N ILE A 38 -2.90 5.65 -10.51
CA ILE A 38 -2.79 5.20 -9.11
C ILE A 38 -2.10 6.22 -8.20
N ARG A 39 -1.19 7.06 -8.72
CA ARG A 39 -0.42 7.99 -7.89
C ARG A 39 -1.27 8.88 -6.96
N PRO A 40 -2.46 9.38 -7.35
CA PRO A 40 -3.32 10.11 -6.42
C PRO A 40 -3.72 9.32 -5.17
N GLN A 41 -3.85 7.99 -5.27
CA GLN A 41 -4.09 7.12 -4.11
C GLN A 41 -2.86 7.04 -3.20
N PHE A 42 -1.65 6.98 -3.79
CA PHE A 42 -0.40 6.96 -3.02
C PHE A 42 -0.15 8.27 -2.27
N CYS A 43 -0.57 9.41 -2.82
CA CYS A 43 -0.53 10.70 -2.13
C CYS A 43 -1.41 10.73 -0.86
N GLU A 44 -2.39 9.84 -0.73
CA GLU A 44 -3.25 9.68 0.45
C GLU A 44 -2.79 8.51 1.36
N GLY A 45 -1.63 7.92 1.07
CA GLY A 45 -1.12 6.73 1.77
C GLY A 45 -1.93 5.47 1.49
N ARG A 46 -2.84 5.48 0.51
CA ARG A 46 -3.64 4.31 0.12
C ARG A 46 -2.79 3.36 -0.71
N GLY A 47 -3.03 2.07 -0.55
CA GLY A 47 -2.33 1.01 -1.26
C GLY A 47 -2.91 -0.36 -0.95
N PRO A 48 -2.28 -1.45 -1.43
CA PRO A 48 -2.84 -2.80 -1.38
C PRO A 48 -2.73 -3.46 0.00
N PHE A 49 -3.27 -2.78 1.01
CA PHE A 49 -3.42 -3.24 2.38
C PHE A 49 -4.32 -4.48 2.45
N ARG A 50 -3.89 -5.49 3.21
CA ARG A 50 -4.53 -6.80 3.27
C ARG A 50 -4.37 -7.45 4.62
N TRP A 51 -5.22 -8.43 4.89
CA TRP A 51 -5.11 -9.28 6.07
C TRP A 51 -5.55 -10.71 5.77
N ALA A 52 -5.10 -11.65 6.59
CA ALA A 52 -5.50 -13.06 6.49
C ALA A 52 -5.80 -13.64 7.88
N ALA A 53 -6.82 -14.50 7.94
CA ALA A 53 -7.24 -15.16 9.17
C ALA A 53 -6.44 -16.43 9.41
N LEU A 54 -5.65 -16.48 10.49
CA LEU A 54 -4.84 -17.66 10.81
C LEU A 54 -5.67 -18.86 11.29
N SER A 55 -6.94 -18.65 11.63
CA SER A 55 -7.88 -19.72 11.95
C SER A 55 -8.20 -20.61 10.76
N GLY A 56 -8.02 -20.11 9.53
CA GLY A 56 -8.51 -20.74 8.31
C GLY A 56 -10.03 -20.62 8.12
N ASP A 57 -10.74 -19.93 9.01
CA ASP A 57 -12.20 -19.83 8.97
C ASP A 57 -12.67 -18.58 8.18
N PRO A 58 -13.46 -18.75 7.11
CA PRO A 58 -14.05 -17.63 6.36
C PRO A 58 -14.89 -16.67 7.20
N ALA A 59 -15.47 -17.13 8.31
CA ALA A 59 -16.26 -16.30 9.22
C ALA A 59 -15.43 -15.17 9.85
N ASP A 60 -14.13 -15.37 10.06
CA ASP A 60 -13.26 -14.32 10.57
C ASP A 60 -13.10 -13.19 9.53
N ILE A 61 -13.00 -13.53 8.24
CA ILE A 61 -12.99 -12.52 7.18
C ILE A 61 -14.35 -11.82 7.08
N ALA A 62 -15.46 -12.55 7.20
CA ALA A 62 -16.78 -11.94 7.22
C ALA A 62 -16.92 -10.91 8.36
N ALA A 63 -16.45 -11.24 9.56
CA ALA A 63 -16.43 -10.32 10.71
C ALA A 63 -15.56 -9.08 10.45
N THR A 64 -14.37 -9.24 9.86
CA THR A 64 -13.52 -8.09 9.51
C THR A 64 -14.09 -7.24 8.37
N ASP A 65 -14.81 -7.86 7.43
CA ASP A 65 -15.53 -7.14 6.37
C ASP A 65 -16.69 -6.31 6.96
N ASP A 66 -17.39 -6.81 8.00
CA ASP A 66 -18.42 -6.01 8.69
C ASP A 66 -17.76 -4.86 9.47
N LEU A 67 -16.65 -5.14 10.14
CA LEU A 67 -15.89 -4.14 10.89
C LEU A 67 -15.42 -2.98 10.00
N VAL A 68 -14.92 -3.26 8.79
CA VAL A 68 -14.46 -2.18 7.89
C VAL A 68 -15.63 -1.31 7.42
N LEU A 69 -16.82 -1.89 7.21
CA LEU A 69 -18.04 -1.14 6.85
C LEU A 69 -18.56 -0.29 8.01
N GLU A 70 -18.41 -0.76 9.24
CA GLU A 70 -18.76 -0.02 10.46
C GLU A 70 -17.83 1.16 10.70
N LEU A 71 -16.51 0.98 10.53
CA LEU A 71 -15.52 2.01 10.83
C LEU A 71 -15.44 3.13 9.79
N PHE A 72 -15.86 2.83 8.55
CA PHE A 72 -15.80 3.75 7.41
C PHE A 72 -17.16 3.81 6.67
N PRO A 73 -18.24 4.21 7.35
CA PRO A 73 -19.60 4.11 6.82
C PRO A 73 -19.87 5.06 5.65
N ASP A 74 -19.08 6.12 5.51
CA ASP A 74 -19.26 7.15 4.49
C ASP A 74 -18.45 6.88 3.21
N ASP A 75 -17.53 5.89 3.20
CA ASP A 75 -16.77 5.52 2.01
C ASP A 75 -17.60 4.58 1.11
N VAL A 76 -18.34 5.19 0.19
CA VAL A 76 -19.20 4.48 -0.78
C VAL A 76 -18.40 3.53 -1.67
N ASN A 77 -17.16 3.89 -2.03
CA ASN A 77 -16.31 3.06 -2.88
C ASN A 77 -15.82 1.83 -2.12
N LEU A 78 -15.40 2.01 -0.87
CA LEU A 78 -15.03 0.91 0.02
C LEU A 78 -16.21 -0.03 0.27
N ARG A 79 -17.41 0.50 0.53
CA ARG A 79 -18.62 -0.32 0.70
C ARG A 79 -18.90 -1.18 -0.53
N ARG A 80 -18.84 -0.56 -1.72
CA ARG A 80 -19.02 -1.28 -2.99
C ARG A 80 -17.94 -2.35 -3.17
N TRP A 81 -16.69 -2.02 -2.89
CA TRP A 81 -15.56 -2.95 -2.98
C TRP A 81 -15.77 -4.19 -2.09
N ILE A 82 -16.06 -4.00 -0.80
CA ILE A 82 -16.27 -5.11 0.14
C ILE A 82 -17.47 -5.97 -0.25
N THR A 83 -18.56 -5.35 -0.70
CA THR A 83 -19.75 -6.08 -1.18
C THR A 83 -19.39 -6.97 -2.37
N MET A 84 -18.72 -6.42 -3.39
CA MET A 84 -18.27 -7.20 -4.55
C MET A 84 -17.27 -8.29 -4.17
N ALA A 85 -16.34 -7.99 -3.24
CA ALA A 85 -15.31 -8.93 -2.83
C ALA A 85 -15.88 -10.11 -2.02
N ARG A 86 -17.01 -9.93 -1.32
CA ARG A 86 -17.78 -11.02 -0.70
C ARG A 86 -18.46 -11.92 -1.72
N GLU A 87 -19.02 -11.34 -2.77
CA GLU A 87 -19.82 -12.06 -3.77
C GLU A 87 -18.96 -12.75 -4.84
N GLN A 88 -17.84 -12.15 -5.22
CA GLN A 88 -17.11 -12.53 -6.44
C GLN A 88 -15.73 -13.13 -6.19
N VAL A 89 -15.16 -13.02 -4.99
CA VAL A 89 -13.80 -13.50 -4.71
C VAL A 89 -13.87 -14.77 -3.86
N ALA A 90 -13.52 -15.90 -4.48
CA ALA A 90 -13.31 -17.15 -3.76
C ALA A 90 -11.97 -17.12 -3.01
N PHE A 91 -11.96 -17.64 -1.77
CA PHE A 91 -10.72 -17.74 -1.00
C PHE A 91 -9.77 -18.80 -1.56
N GLN A 92 -8.47 -18.57 -1.37
CA GLN A 92 -7.40 -19.49 -1.75
C GLN A 92 -6.45 -19.68 -0.56
N GLY A 93 -6.36 -20.90 -0.01
CA GLY A 93 -5.59 -21.15 1.22
C GLY A 93 -6.28 -20.53 2.44
N LEU A 94 -5.52 -19.82 3.28
CA LEU A 94 -6.10 -19.06 4.39
C LEU A 94 -7.04 -17.97 3.85
N PRO A 95 -8.28 -17.85 4.37
CA PRO A 95 -9.17 -16.75 4.01
C PRO A 95 -8.47 -15.41 4.24
N CYS A 96 -8.48 -14.56 3.22
CA CYS A 96 -7.81 -13.28 3.24
C CYS A 96 -8.62 -12.23 2.47
N ARG A 97 -8.38 -10.96 2.79
CA ARG A 97 -9.04 -9.82 2.16
C ARG A 97 -8.01 -8.76 1.80
N ILE A 98 -8.18 -8.20 0.61
CA ILE A 98 -7.52 -6.98 0.16
C ILE A 98 -8.53 -5.84 0.27
N CYS A 99 -8.13 -4.71 0.84
CA CYS A 99 -8.93 -3.48 0.88
C CYS A 99 -7.99 -2.29 0.97
N TRP A 100 -8.06 -1.38 0.00
CA TRP A 100 -7.15 -0.25 -0.03
C TRP A 100 -7.53 0.78 1.03
N LEU A 101 -6.71 0.88 2.08
CA LEU A 101 -6.83 1.84 3.18
C LEU A 101 -5.63 2.78 3.21
N GLY A 102 -5.88 4.04 3.56
CA GLY A 102 -4.93 5.14 3.57
C GLY A 102 -4.27 5.41 4.92
N TYR A 103 -3.57 6.53 5.00
CA TYR A 103 -3.00 7.00 6.26
C TYR A 103 -4.11 7.22 7.30
N GLY A 104 -3.87 6.79 8.55
CA GLY A 104 -4.85 6.83 9.64
C GLY A 104 -5.89 5.71 9.57
N GLU A 105 -6.45 5.41 8.40
CA GLU A 105 -7.41 4.31 8.21
C GLU A 105 -6.80 2.95 8.56
N ARG A 106 -5.54 2.70 8.14
CA ARG A 106 -4.82 1.45 8.44
C ARG A 106 -4.66 1.22 9.95
N ALA A 107 -4.19 2.22 10.69
CA ALA A 107 -3.99 2.11 12.14
C ALA A 107 -5.33 1.93 12.88
N LYS A 108 -6.35 2.73 12.53
CA LYS A 108 -7.71 2.60 13.09
C LYS A 108 -8.27 1.19 12.90
N PHE A 109 -8.14 0.64 11.70
CA PHE A 109 -8.64 -0.70 11.38
C PHE A 109 -7.81 -1.81 12.03
N GLY A 110 -6.48 -1.69 12.04
CA GLY A 110 -5.60 -2.68 12.67
C GLY A 110 -5.83 -2.83 14.18
N LEU A 111 -5.99 -1.71 14.90
CA LEU A 111 -6.34 -1.73 16.32
C LEU A 111 -7.73 -2.36 16.56
N ALA A 112 -8.71 -2.03 15.72
CA ALA A 112 -10.04 -2.62 15.84
C ALA A 112 -10.05 -4.13 15.53
N ILE A 113 -9.21 -4.60 14.60
CA ILE A 113 -8.99 -6.04 14.39
C ILE A 113 -8.42 -6.68 15.65
N ASN A 114 -7.43 -6.05 16.28
CA ASN A 114 -6.82 -6.58 17.50
C ASN A 114 -7.85 -6.74 18.62
N GLU A 115 -8.77 -5.79 18.76
CA GLU A 115 -9.88 -5.89 19.71
C GLU A 115 -10.87 -7.02 19.36
N LEU A 116 -11.12 -7.30 18.07
CA LEU A 116 -11.91 -8.47 17.68
C LEU A 116 -11.23 -9.78 18.10
N VAL A 117 -9.90 -9.86 17.99
CA VAL A 117 -9.12 -11.03 18.43
C VAL A 117 -9.18 -11.15 19.95
N LYS A 118 -8.95 -10.05 20.67
CA LYS A 118 -8.99 -9.98 22.15
C LYS A 118 -10.34 -10.41 22.72
N SER A 119 -11.43 -9.98 22.09
CA SER A 119 -12.80 -10.32 22.50
C SER A 119 -13.26 -11.72 22.05
N GLY A 120 -12.47 -12.43 21.23
CA GLY A 120 -12.82 -13.74 20.68
C GLY A 120 -13.92 -13.71 19.62
N LYS A 121 -14.23 -12.53 19.05
CA LYS A 121 -15.17 -12.39 17.92
C LYS A 121 -14.60 -12.98 16.63
N VAL A 122 -13.27 -13.00 16.49
CA VAL A 122 -12.55 -13.81 15.51
C VAL A 122 -11.82 -14.95 16.23
N LYS A 123 -11.64 -16.09 15.55
CA LYS A 123 -11.26 -17.35 16.19
C LYS A 123 -9.77 -17.49 16.48
N ALA A 124 -8.93 -16.70 15.80
CA ALA A 124 -7.48 -16.73 15.94
C ALA A 124 -6.88 -15.36 15.58
N PRO A 125 -5.57 -15.15 15.84
CA PRO A 125 -4.87 -13.96 15.39
C PRO A 125 -5.00 -13.69 13.89
N ILE A 126 -4.94 -12.42 13.51
CA ILE A 126 -5.00 -11.95 12.13
C ILE A 126 -3.64 -11.40 11.73
N VAL A 127 -3.12 -11.82 10.58
CA VAL A 127 -1.91 -11.21 9.99
C VAL A 127 -2.31 -10.04 9.12
N ILE A 128 -1.64 -8.89 9.28
CA ILE A 128 -1.92 -7.66 8.55
C ILE A 128 -0.68 -7.25 7.78
N GLY A 129 -0.79 -7.08 6.47
CA GLY A 129 0.32 -6.72 5.61
C GLY A 129 -0.13 -6.05 4.32
N ARG A 130 0.73 -6.14 3.30
CA ARG A 130 0.50 -5.55 1.98
C ARG A 130 1.43 -6.15 0.93
N ASP A 131 1.24 -5.76 -0.33
CA ASP A 131 2.30 -5.92 -1.34
C ASP A 131 3.48 -4.98 -1.01
N HIS A 132 4.63 -5.22 -1.63
CA HIS A 132 5.74 -4.27 -1.67
C HIS A 132 5.46 -3.09 -2.63
N LEU A 133 4.50 -3.22 -3.55
CA LEU A 133 3.89 -2.08 -4.24
C LEU A 133 3.01 -1.34 -3.23
N ASP A 134 3.48 -0.20 -2.74
CA ASP A 134 2.73 0.70 -1.89
C ASP A 134 3.33 2.10 -1.94
N CYS A 135 2.59 3.08 -1.44
CA CYS A 135 2.90 4.50 -1.47
C CYS A 135 4.31 4.87 -0.98
N GLY A 136 4.88 4.16 -0.01
CA GLY A 136 6.17 4.50 0.61
C GLY A 136 7.26 3.44 0.47
N SER A 137 7.00 2.31 -0.19
CA SER A 137 7.79 1.10 -0.02
C SER A 137 8.53 0.63 -1.26
N VAL A 138 8.59 1.41 -2.34
CA VAL A 138 9.21 1.00 -3.59
C VAL A 138 9.83 2.18 -4.35
N ALA A 139 10.99 1.93 -4.93
CA ALA A 139 11.57 2.71 -6.01
C ALA A 139 11.62 1.83 -7.27
N SER A 140 10.89 2.22 -8.32
CA SER A 140 10.84 1.54 -9.61
C SER A 140 10.51 2.53 -10.75
N PRO A 141 11.53 3.04 -11.46
CA PRO A 141 11.35 4.09 -12.49
C PRO A 141 10.48 3.72 -13.68
N ASN A 142 10.26 2.42 -13.92
CA ASN A 142 9.41 1.94 -15.01
C ASN A 142 8.01 1.52 -14.54
N ARG A 143 7.67 1.81 -13.27
CA ARG A 143 6.41 1.39 -12.63
C ARG A 143 5.96 2.39 -11.56
N GLU A 144 6.16 2.14 -10.27
CA GLU A 144 5.56 2.95 -9.20
C GLU A 144 6.07 4.39 -9.13
N THR A 145 7.35 4.57 -9.41
CA THR A 145 8.04 5.86 -9.33
C THR A 145 8.34 6.43 -10.72
N GLU A 146 7.65 5.94 -11.75
CA GLU A 146 7.78 6.46 -13.12
C GLU A 146 7.28 7.91 -13.22
N ALA A 147 8.12 8.83 -13.71
CA ALA A 147 7.79 10.23 -13.88
C ALA A 147 7.31 10.87 -12.57
N MET A 148 8.13 10.79 -11.51
CA MET A 148 7.94 11.61 -10.31
C MET A 148 8.00 13.09 -10.70
N LEU A 149 7.24 13.95 -10.01
CA LEU A 149 7.10 15.36 -10.37
C LEU A 149 8.45 16.12 -10.36
N ASP A 150 9.33 15.76 -9.45
CA ASP A 150 10.67 16.33 -9.27
C ASP A 150 11.79 15.53 -9.97
N GLY A 151 11.45 14.45 -10.69
CA GLY A 151 12.41 13.56 -11.34
C GLY A 151 13.14 12.60 -10.40
N SER A 152 12.66 12.42 -9.16
CA SER A 152 13.24 11.52 -8.15
C SER A 152 13.00 10.01 -8.40
N ASP A 153 12.63 9.63 -9.62
CA ASP A 153 12.19 8.29 -10.01
C ASP A 153 13.07 7.15 -9.47
N ALA A 154 14.40 7.33 -9.52
CA ALA A 154 15.38 6.30 -9.19
C ALA A 154 15.89 6.35 -7.74
N ILE A 155 15.42 7.30 -6.91
CA ILE A 155 15.87 7.41 -5.51
C ILE A 155 15.32 6.23 -4.70
N ALA A 156 16.23 5.36 -4.27
CA ALA A 156 15.92 4.13 -3.54
C ALA A 156 16.10 4.23 -2.01
N ASP A 157 16.36 5.42 -1.47
CA ASP A 157 16.46 5.61 -0.02
C ASP A 157 15.13 5.32 0.68
N TRP A 158 14.01 5.73 0.08
CA TRP A 158 12.66 5.58 0.62
C TRP A 158 12.25 4.13 0.97
N PRO A 159 12.37 3.13 0.08
CA PRO A 159 12.07 1.74 0.45
C PRO A 159 13.02 1.20 1.53
N ILE A 160 14.27 1.65 1.60
CA ILE A 160 15.20 1.25 2.68
C ILE A 160 14.75 1.86 4.01
N LEU A 161 14.41 3.15 4.03
CA LEU A 161 13.86 3.82 5.21
C LEU A 161 12.52 3.21 5.64
N ASN A 162 11.67 2.80 4.70
CA ASN A 162 10.42 2.07 4.99
C ASN A 162 10.70 0.75 5.75
N ALA A 163 11.67 -0.04 5.30
CA ALA A 163 12.06 -1.26 6.00
C ALA A 163 12.60 -0.97 7.40
N LEU A 164 13.50 0.01 7.52
CA LEU A 164 14.10 0.38 8.80
C LEU A 164 13.06 0.88 9.80
N ILE A 165 12.17 1.78 9.39
CA ILE A 165 11.16 2.35 10.29
C ILE A 165 10.15 1.29 10.75
N ASN A 166 9.74 0.39 9.86
CA ASN A 166 8.84 -0.71 10.21
C ASN A 166 9.52 -1.73 11.15
N SER A 167 10.84 -1.94 11.00
CA SER A 167 11.61 -2.82 11.88
C SER A 167 11.67 -2.29 13.31
N VAL A 168 11.96 -0.99 13.48
CA VAL A 168 12.03 -0.37 14.82
C VAL A 168 10.66 -0.15 15.46
N ASN A 169 9.61 -0.01 14.65
CA ASN A 169 8.24 0.13 15.15
C ASN A 169 7.57 -1.20 15.51
N GLY A 170 8.27 -2.33 15.31
CA GLY A 170 7.82 -3.62 15.79
C GLY A 170 6.94 -4.39 14.80
N ALA A 171 7.10 -4.20 13.49
CA ALA A 171 6.52 -5.15 12.53
C ALA A 171 6.96 -6.58 12.88
N SER A 172 6.07 -7.55 12.72
CA SER A 172 6.35 -8.96 13.04
C SER A 172 7.38 -9.56 12.10
N TRP A 173 7.39 -9.14 10.84
CA TRP A 173 8.53 -9.31 9.95
C TRP A 173 8.61 -8.20 8.91
N VAL A 174 9.84 -7.94 8.46
CA VAL A 174 10.17 -6.95 7.45
C VAL A 174 11.07 -7.60 6.40
N SER A 175 10.90 -7.20 5.15
CA SER A 175 11.69 -7.70 4.02
C SER A 175 12.17 -6.57 3.13
N VAL A 176 13.35 -6.75 2.52
CA VAL A 176 13.88 -5.87 1.47
C VAL A 176 14.22 -6.75 0.28
N HIS A 177 13.62 -6.45 -0.87
CA HIS A 177 13.77 -7.22 -2.09
C HIS A 177 14.24 -6.33 -3.24
N HIS A 178 14.81 -6.98 -4.25
CA HIS A 178 15.29 -6.36 -5.47
C HIS A 178 14.67 -7.03 -6.70
N GLY A 179 14.22 -6.23 -7.66
CA GLY A 179 13.77 -6.67 -8.97
C GLY A 179 12.35 -7.27 -9.03
N GLY A 180 11.56 -7.19 -7.97
CA GLY A 180 10.18 -7.65 -7.96
C GLY A 180 9.35 -6.94 -9.02
N GLY A 181 8.61 -7.72 -9.80
CA GLY A 181 7.71 -7.29 -10.87
C GLY A 181 8.39 -6.81 -12.17
N VAL A 182 9.39 -5.94 -12.07
CA VAL A 182 10.06 -5.35 -13.24
C VAL A 182 11.40 -6.00 -13.61
N GLY A 183 11.88 -6.95 -12.81
CA GLY A 183 13.12 -7.68 -13.04
C GLY A 183 14.36 -7.04 -12.40
N ILE A 184 15.44 -7.83 -12.35
CA ILE A 184 16.73 -7.47 -11.76
C ILE A 184 17.23 -6.13 -12.33
N GLY A 185 17.56 -5.20 -11.43
CA GLY A 185 18.13 -3.89 -11.74
C GLY A 185 17.11 -2.76 -11.88
N TYR A 186 15.81 -3.05 -11.79
CA TYR A 186 14.74 -2.07 -12.06
C TYR A 186 13.86 -1.71 -10.87
N SER A 187 14.04 -2.37 -9.72
CA SER A 187 13.31 -2.00 -8.50
C SER A 187 14.03 -2.39 -7.21
N ILE A 188 13.87 -1.55 -6.19
CA ILE A 188 14.21 -1.84 -4.79
C ILE A 188 12.94 -1.57 -3.98
N HIS A 189 12.53 -2.51 -3.13
CA HIS A 189 11.25 -2.40 -2.43
C HIS A 189 11.20 -3.18 -1.12
N ALA A 190 10.37 -2.72 -0.19
CA ALA A 190 10.24 -3.24 1.15
C ALA A 190 8.82 -3.75 1.46
N GLY A 191 8.76 -4.81 2.26
CA GLY A 191 7.53 -5.39 2.77
C GLY A 191 7.50 -5.32 4.28
N MET A 192 6.30 -5.20 4.82
CA MET A 192 6.05 -5.31 6.26
C MET A 192 4.81 -6.15 6.49
N VAL A 193 4.82 -6.91 7.58
CA VAL A 193 3.63 -7.55 8.13
C VAL A 193 3.67 -7.45 9.64
N VAL A 194 2.52 -7.21 10.25
CA VAL A 194 2.32 -7.13 11.70
C VAL A 194 1.15 -8.02 12.10
N VAL A 195 1.29 -8.74 13.21
CA VAL A 195 0.27 -9.67 13.73
C VAL A 195 -0.59 -8.96 14.76
N ALA A 196 -1.91 -9.05 14.60
CA ALA A 196 -2.89 -8.70 15.61
C ALA A 196 -3.28 -9.97 16.38
N ASP A 197 -2.75 -10.14 17.59
CA ASP A 197 -2.93 -11.34 18.43
C ASP A 197 -3.81 -11.11 19.67
N GLY A 198 -4.40 -9.93 19.79
CA GLY A 198 -5.28 -9.52 20.88
C GLY A 198 -4.56 -8.99 22.12
N THR A 199 -3.23 -8.91 22.10
CA THR A 199 -2.44 -8.41 23.23
C THR A 199 -2.30 -6.88 23.21
N ASP A 200 -2.08 -6.29 24.39
CA ASP A 200 -1.79 -4.84 24.50
C ASP A 200 -0.42 -4.49 23.88
N ASP A 201 0.52 -5.45 23.79
CA ASP A 201 1.78 -5.29 23.05
C ASP A 201 1.52 -5.15 21.54
N ALA A 202 0.62 -5.98 20.99
CA ALA A 202 0.22 -5.86 19.59
C ALA A 202 -0.45 -4.51 19.30
N ASP A 203 -1.26 -3.94 20.21
CA ASP A 203 -1.86 -2.61 20.00
C ASP A 203 -0.80 -1.54 19.74
N TRP A 204 0.23 -1.49 20.60
CA TRP A 204 1.35 -0.55 20.44
C TRP A 204 2.08 -0.73 19.11
N ARG A 205 2.31 -1.98 18.70
CA ARG A 205 3.02 -2.31 17.45
C ARG A 205 2.18 -1.95 16.23
N LEU A 206 0.90 -2.30 16.26
CA LEU A 206 -0.07 -2.00 15.20
C LEU A 206 -0.20 -0.50 15.00
N GLU A 207 -0.39 0.28 16.06
CA GLU A 207 -0.50 1.73 15.98
C GLU A 207 0.73 2.33 15.29
N ARG A 208 1.94 1.94 15.72
CA ARG A 208 3.19 2.51 15.20
C ARG A 208 3.49 2.07 13.78
N VAL A 209 3.41 0.78 13.48
CA VAL A 209 3.69 0.23 12.14
C VAL A 209 2.66 0.76 11.15
N LEU A 210 1.37 0.67 11.45
CA LEU A 210 0.31 1.09 10.52
C LEU A 210 0.13 2.60 10.41
N THR A 211 0.82 3.39 11.24
CA THR A 211 0.98 4.84 11.07
C THR A 211 2.21 5.16 10.23
N SER A 212 3.37 4.62 10.60
CA SER A 212 4.64 4.95 9.93
C SER A 212 4.77 4.38 8.52
N ASP A 213 4.20 3.21 8.25
CA ASP A 213 4.27 2.55 6.95
C ASP A 213 3.58 3.36 5.83
N PRO A 214 2.27 3.70 5.92
CA PRO A 214 1.66 4.63 4.96
C PRO A 214 2.20 6.05 5.12
N GLY A 215 2.68 6.44 6.31
CA GLY A 215 3.30 7.74 6.57
C GLY A 215 4.54 7.98 5.72
N MET A 216 5.35 6.94 5.49
CA MET A 216 6.48 6.98 4.57
C MET A 216 6.04 7.39 3.15
N GLY A 217 4.86 6.90 2.71
CA GLY A 217 4.31 7.26 1.42
C GLY A 217 3.86 8.72 1.33
N ILE A 218 3.22 9.23 2.38
CA ILE A 218 2.85 10.65 2.48
C ILE A 218 4.09 11.53 2.39
N ILE A 219 5.11 11.27 3.24
CA ILE A 219 6.30 12.14 3.28
C ILE A 219 7.09 12.07 1.98
N ARG A 220 7.21 10.90 1.35
CA ARG A 220 7.92 10.72 0.08
C ARG A 220 7.28 11.52 -1.04
N HIS A 221 5.95 11.48 -1.15
CA HIS A 221 5.25 12.20 -2.22
C HIS A 221 5.14 13.70 -1.92
N ALA A 222 5.05 14.09 -0.65
CA ALA A 222 5.13 15.50 -0.28
C ALA A 222 6.51 16.10 -0.58
N ASP A 223 7.59 15.35 -0.32
CA ASP A 223 8.97 15.72 -0.66
C ASP A 223 9.15 15.93 -2.16
N ALA A 224 8.57 15.04 -2.98
CA ALA A 224 8.53 15.19 -4.44
C ALA A 224 7.62 16.33 -4.95
N GLY A 225 6.97 17.09 -4.07
CA GLY A 225 6.19 18.28 -4.40
C GLY A 225 4.73 18.03 -4.79
N TYR A 226 4.17 16.84 -4.54
CA TYR A 226 2.76 16.59 -4.83
C TYR A 226 1.85 17.34 -3.83
N GLU A 227 1.11 18.36 -4.31
CA GLU A 227 0.20 19.17 -3.50
C GLU A 227 -0.82 18.33 -2.71
N GLN A 228 -1.33 17.26 -3.31
CA GLN A 228 -2.25 16.35 -2.64
C GLN A 228 -1.60 15.65 -1.43
N ALA A 229 -0.34 15.23 -1.54
CA ALA A 229 0.39 14.62 -0.43
C ALA A 229 0.74 15.65 0.65
N ILE A 230 1.06 16.88 0.27
CA ILE A 230 1.26 18.00 1.19
C ILE A 230 -0.03 18.29 1.97
N ALA A 231 -1.17 18.33 1.28
CA ALA A 231 -2.48 18.53 1.90
C ALA A 231 -2.83 17.37 2.84
N ALA A 232 -2.57 16.13 2.44
CA ALA A 232 -2.74 14.96 3.30
C ALA A 232 -1.84 15.04 4.55
N ALA A 233 -0.56 15.41 4.39
CA ALA A 233 0.37 15.60 5.49
C ALA A 233 -0.17 16.62 6.51
N ARG A 234 -0.65 17.78 6.03
CA ARG A 234 -1.26 18.83 6.87
C ARG A 234 -2.52 18.33 7.57
N ARG A 235 -3.46 17.73 6.83
CA ARG A 235 -4.74 17.21 7.35
C ARG A 235 -4.54 16.18 8.45
N HIS A 236 -3.50 15.35 8.33
CA HIS A 236 -3.20 14.28 9.30
C HIS A 236 -2.13 14.66 10.33
N GLY A 237 -1.59 15.88 10.29
CA GLY A 237 -0.53 16.32 11.21
C GLY A 237 0.78 15.53 11.07
N VAL A 238 1.10 15.04 9.86
CA VAL A 238 2.35 14.32 9.58
C VAL A 238 3.51 15.30 9.68
N LYS A 239 4.49 14.99 10.53
CA LYS A 239 5.66 15.85 10.76
C LYS A 239 6.66 15.70 9.61
N ILE A 240 6.82 16.74 8.80
CA ILE A 240 7.81 16.81 7.72
C ILE A 240 8.74 17.99 8.01
N PRO A 241 9.98 17.77 8.49
CA PRO A 241 10.85 18.83 8.99
C PRO A 241 11.14 19.97 8.00
N MET A 242 11.17 19.67 6.70
CA MET A 242 11.48 20.63 5.64
C MET A 242 10.23 21.34 5.08
N LEU A 243 9.03 20.85 5.42
CA LEU A 243 7.79 21.45 4.95
C LEU A 243 7.47 22.68 5.81
N LYS A 244 7.44 23.86 5.20
CA LYS A 244 7.14 25.11 5.90
C LYS A 244 5.70 25.10 6.41
N GLU A 245 5.51 25.55 7.64
CA GLU A 245 4.19 25.93 8.17
C GLU A 245 3.68 27.15 7.37
N GLU A 246 2.42 27.09 6.94
CA GLU A 246 1.71 28.23 6.32
C GLU A 246 1.03 29.08 7.39
#